data_AF-R6E7C1-F1
#
_entry.id   AF-R6E7C1-F1
#
_cell.length_a   1.000
_cell.length_b   1.000
_cell.length_c   1.000
_cell.angle_alpha   90.00
_cell.angle_beta   90.00
_cell.angle_gamma   90.00
#
_symmetry.space_group_name_H-M   'P 1'
#
loop_
_entity.id
_entity.type
_entity.pdbx_description
1 polymer ?
#
loop_
_entity_poly.entity_id
_entity_poly.type
_entity_poly.pdbx_seq_one_letter_code
_entity_poly.pdbx_strand_id
1 'polypeptide(L)'
;MKDMITTIASIMILMIFVLQFVTNQITYTKLAGSGSYVKQFEHIAVEAGEVSAENIQNLRRNAAQVLNCLPDEIHIDVKEAESETYVYDVRVPLKNIIGAAKMLGISEEENRVEYHFKGVVLAPKEDEEDEKPDHDDGDHDSVLSAS
;
A
#
# COMPACT_ATOMS: atom_id res chain seq x y z
N MET A 1 28.32 36.97 -27.46
CA MET A 1 28.42 36.85 -25.98
C MET A 1 27.05 36.70 -25.34
N LYS A 2 26.08 37.58 -25.66
CA LYS A 2 24.67 37.45 -25.22
C LYS A 2 24.04 36.11 -25.61
N ASP A 3 24.20 35.68 -26.87
CA ASP A 3 23.64 34.39 -27.33
C ASP A 3 24.25 33.19 -26.61
N MET A 4 25.53 33.29 -26.25
CA MET A 4 26.23 32.25 -25.47
C MET A 4 25.69 32.16 -24.04
N ILE A 5 25.47 33.31 -23.38
CA ILE A 5 24.86 33.38 -22.05
C ILE A 5 23.43 32.82 -22.08
N THR A 6 22.62 33.21 -23.07
CA THR A 6 21.26 32.69 -23.24
C THR A 6 21.26 31.19 -23.48
N THR A 7 22.19 30.68 -24.30
CA THR A 7 22.30 29.24 -24.58
C THR A 7 22.66 28.45 -23.32
N ILE A 8 23.63 28.94 -22.54
CA ILE A 8 24.01 28.32 -21.26
C ILE A 8 22.84 28.35 -20.28
N ALA A 9 22.11 29.45 -20.17
CA ALA A 9 20.93 29.55 -19.32
C ALA A 9 19.86 28.53 -19.72
N SER A 10 19.57 28.38 -21.01
CA SER A 10 18.62 27.39 -21.53
C SER A 10 19.05 25.96 -21.21
N ILE A 11 20.34 25.63 -21.33
CA ILE A 11 20.87 24.30 -20.98
C ILE A 11 20.70 24.04 -19.48
N MET A 12 21.00 25.02 -18.61
CA MET A 12 20.82 24.86 -17.17
C MET A 12 19.36 24.58 -16.80
N ILE A 13 18.42 25.32 -17.41
CA ILE A 13 16.98 25.09 -17.21
C ILE A 13 16.59 23.68 -17.67
N LEU A 14 17.07 23.25 -18.84
CA LEU A 14 16.81 21.90 -19.35
C LEU A 14 17.32 20.82 -18.40
N MET A 15 18.52 21.00 -17.82
CA MET A 15 19.09 20.06 -16.84
C MET A 15 18.24 19.93 -15.58
N ILE A 16 17.63 21.02 -15.11
CA ILE A 16 16.71 20.99 -13.96
C ILE A 16 15.52 20.06 -14.26
N PHE A 17 14.95 20.14 -15.46
CA PHE A 17 13.85 19.24 -15.85
C PHE A 17 14.27 17.79 -15.93
N VAL A 18 15.47 17.49 -16.45
CA VAL A 18 16.01 16.13 -16.49
C VAL A 18 16.22 15.57 -15.09
N LEU A 19 16.80 16.36 -14.18
CA LEU A 19 16.96 15.99 -12.78
C LEU A 19 15.60 15.73 -12.12
N GLN A 20 14.64 16.62 -12.33
CA GLN A 20 13.30 16.46 -11.77
C GLN A 20 12.60 15.21 -12.31
N PHE A 21 12.78 14.89 -13.59
CA PHE A 21 12.25 13.66 -14.19
C PHE A 21 12.80 12.41 -13.49
N VAL A 22 14.13 12.34 -13.29
CA VAL A 22 14.75 11.21 -12.57
C VAL A 22 14.24 11.11 -11.13
N THR A 23 14.15 12.23 -10.42
CA THR A 23 13.61 12.27 -9.06
C THR A 23 12.17 11.79 -8.99
N ASN A 24 11.33 12.16 -9.97
CA ASN A 24 9.96 11.69 -10.06
C ASN A 24 9.89 10.17 -10.29
N GLN A 25 10.73 9.62 -11.17
CA GLN A 25 10.79 8.17 -11.40
C GLN A 25 11.18 7.42 -10.13
N ILE A 26 12.22 7.87 -9.41
CA ILE A 26 12.63 7.28 -8.14
C ILE A 26 11.48 7.32 -7.12
N THR A 27 10.83 8.47 -6.99
CA THR A 27 9.71 8.66 -6.06
C THR A 27 8.54 7.73 -6.40
N TYR A 28 8.20 7.61 -7.68
CA TYR A 28 7.17 6.71 -8.16
C TYR A 28 7.50 5.24 -7.86
N THR A 29 8.72 4.80 -8.11
CA THR A 29 9.16 3.43 -7.80
C THR A 29 9.05 3.15 -6.30
N LYS A 30 9.45 4.09 -5.44
CA LYS A 30 9.31 3.95 -3.98
C LYS A 30 7.85 3.85 -3.54
N LEU A 31 6.97 4.68 -4.10
CA LEU A 31 5.55 4.64 -3.82
C LEU A 31 4.91 3.34 -4.28
N ALA A 32 5.25 2.86 -5.48
CA ALA A 32 4.76 1.59 -6.00
C ALA A 32 5.21 0.41 -5.12
N GLY A 33 6.49 0.38 -4.70
CA GLY A 33 7.00 -0.64 -3.79
C GLY A 33 6.31 -0.61 -2.42
N SER A 34 6.15 0.59 -1.84
CA SER A 34 5.44 0.76 -0.56
C SER A 34 3.97 0.35 -0.66
N GLY A 35 3.29 0.74 -1.75
CA GLY A 35 1.92 0.34 -2.02
C GLY A 35 1.75 -1.17 -2.22
N SER A 36 2.76 -1.86 -2.76
CA SER A 36 2.76 -3.32 -2.83
C SER A 36 2.75 -3.96 -1.44
N TYR A 37 3.48 -3.40 -0.48
CA TYR A 37 3.45 -3.88 0.90
C TYR A 37 2.14 -3.55 1.62
N VAL A 38 1.52 -2.40 1.34
CA VAL A 38 0.18 -2.09 1.84
C VAL A 38 -0.83 -3.13 1.34
N LYS A 39 -0.80 -3.50 0.06
CA LYS A 39 -1.67 -4.56 -0.49
C LYS A 39 -1.41 -5.92 0.14
N GLN A 40 -0.14 -6.24 0.42
CA GLN A 40 0.20 -7.48 1.12
C GLN A 40 -0.34 -7.48 2.56
N PHE A 41 -0.25 -6.34 3.26
CA PHE A 41 -0.85 -6.15 4.57
C PHE A 41 -2.36 -6.38 4.55
N GLU A 42 -3.06 -5.82 3.55
CA GLU A 42 -4.50 -6.04 3.35
C GLU A 42 -4.80 -7.53 3.17
N HIS A 43 -4.07 -8.22 2.28
CA HIS A 43 -4.28 -9.64 2.02
C HIS A 43 -4.10 -10.51 3.28
N ILE A 44 -3.04 -10.27 4.05
CA ILE A 44 -2.77 -11.01 5.29
C ILE A 44 -3.88 -10.76 6.32
N ALA A 45 -4.36 -9.52 6.43
CA ALA A 45 -5.45 -9.18 7.35
C ALA A 45 -6.79 -9.83 6.95
N VAL A 46 -7.08 -9.89 5.65
CA VAL A 46 -8.25 -10.64 5.14
C VAL A 46 -8.11 -12.13 5.44
N GLU A 47 -6.96 -12.73 5.15
CA GLU A 47 -6.73 -14.17 5.35
C GLU A 47 -6.82 -14.57 6.84
N ALA A 48 -6.35 -13.69 7.74
CA ALA A 48 -6.34 -13.95 9.18
C ALA A 48 -7.66 -13.61 9.89
N GLY A 49 -8.58 -12.88 9.28
CA GLY A 49 -9.77 -12.37 10.00
C GLY A 49 -9.55 -11.10 10.82
N GLU A 50 -8.30 -10.71 11.05
CA GLU A 50 -7.94 -9.61 11.94
C GLU A 50 -6.67 -8.87 11.52
N VAL A 51 -6.51 -7.65 12.04
CA VAL A 51 -5.27 -6.89 11.89
C VAL A 51 -4.36 -7.14 13.09
N SER A 52 -3.39 -8.05 12.92
CA SER A 52 -2.41 -8.35 13.96
C SER A 52 -1.30 -7.30 14.09
N ALA A 53 -0.74 -7.16 15.30
CA ALA A 53 0.40 -6.27 15.55
C ALA A 53 1.65 -6.66 14.74
N GLU A 54 1.84 -7.95 14.48
CA GLU A 54 2.93 -8.46 13.64
C GLU A 54 2.78 -7.99 12.19
N ASN A 55 1.56 -8.04 11.64
CA ASN A 55 1.28 -7.56 10.28
C ASN A 55 1.61 -6.06 10.15
N ILE A 56 1.20 -5.24 11.13
CA ILE A 56 1.52 -3.80 11.18
C ILE A 56 3.04 -3.58 11.26
N GLN A 57 3.76 -4.34 12.09
CA GLN A 57 5.20 -4.20 12.24
C GLN A 57 5.96 -4.60 10.95
N ASN A 58 5.50 -5.65 10.27
CA ASN A 58 6.05 -6.08 9.00
C ASN A 58 5.83 -5.03 7.90
N LEU A 59 4.63 -4.46 7.81
CA LEU A 59 4.35 -3.35 6.89
C LEU A 59 5.28 -2.17 7.16
N ARG A 60 5.42 -1.75 8.43
CA ARG A 60 6.29 -0.63 8.82
C ARG A 60 7.74 -0.88 8.39
N ARG A 61 8.28 -2.07 8.67
CA ARG A 61 9.68 -2.42 8.34
C ARG A 61 9.92 -2.42 6.83
N ASN A 62 9.02 -3.07 6.07
CA ASN A 62 9.17 -3.22 4.63
C ASN A 62 9.02 -1.88 3.89
N ALA A 63 8.04 -1.07 4.28
CA ALA A 63 7.87 0.28 3.73
C ALA A 63 9.08 1.18 4.04
N ALA A 64 9.60 1.12 5.28
CA ALA A 64 10.78 1.91 5.68
C ALA A 64 12.01 1.58 4.82
N GLN A 65 12.21 0.30 4.53
CA GLN A 65 13.31 -0.16 3.68
C GLN A 65 13.21 0.40 2.25
N VAL A 66 12.03 0.35 1.62
CA VAL A 66 11.85 0.87 0.24
C VAL A 66 11.96 2.39 0.19
N LEU A 67 11.41 3.07 1.18
CA LEU A 67 11.43 4.53 1.23
C LEU A 67 12.81 5.08 1.61
N ASN A 68 13.66 4.23 2.19
CA ASN A 68 14.94 4.60 2.79
C ASN A 68 14.74 5.63 3.91
N CYS A 69 13.82 5.32 4.83
CA CYS A 69 13.53 6.10 6.03
C CYS A 69 13.61 5.21 7.28
N LEU A 70 13.55 5.83 8.46
CA LEU A 70 13.47 5.08 9.71
C LEU A 70 12.04 4.53 9.89
N PRO A 71 11.88 3.34 10.50
CA PRO A 71 10.56 2.79 10.81
C PRO A 71 9.66 3.74 11.61
N ASP A 72 10.24 4.53 12.51
CA ASP A 72 9.52 5.47 13.38
C ASP A 72 8.94 6.67 12.62
N GLU A 73 9.41 6.93 11.40
CA GLU A 73 8.86 7.98 10.53
C GLU A 73 7.59 7.50 9.79
N ILE A 74 7.23 6.21 9.90
CA ILE A 74 6.04 5.65 9.28
C ILE A 74 4.94 5.52 10.32
N HIS A 75 3.87 6.28 10.11
CA HIS A 75 2.69 6.25 10.96
C HIS A 75 1.63 5.35 10.33
N ILE A 76 1.15 4.37 11.10
CA ILE A 76 0.11 3.43 10.67
C ILE A 76 -0.99 3.53 11.70
N ASP A 77 -2.12 4.06 11.28
CA ASP A 77 -3.34 4.11 12.08
C ASP A 77 -4.32 3.08 11.52
N VAL A 78 -4.80 2.19 12.38
CA VAL A 78 -5.85 1.22 12.03
C VAL A 78 -6.97 1.41 13.04
N LYS A 79 -8.20 1.56 12.55
CA LYS A 79 -9.40 1.69 13.37
C LYS A 79 -10.39 0.63 12.94
N GLU A 80 -10.91 -0.09 13.92
CA GLU A 80 -12.09 -0.92 13.73
C GLU A 80 -13.30 0.01 13.48
N ALA A 81 -14.05 -0.29 12.43
CA ALA A 81 -15.30 0.37 12.08
C ALA A 81 -16.47 -0.60 12.26
N GLU A 82 -17.69 -0.13 12.02
CA GLU A 82 -18.88 -0.97 12.13
C GLU A 82 -18.83 -2.12 11.10
N SER A 83 -19.37 -3.29 11.50
CA SER A 83 -19.48 -4.49 10.64
C SER A 83 -18.16 -5.18 10.27
N GLU A 84 -17.29 -5.45 11.25
CA GLU A 84 -16.07 -6.27 11.08
C GLU A 84 -15.11 -5.72 9.99
N THR A 85 -15.09 -4.39 9.85
CA THR A 85 -14.20 -3.71 8.91
C THR A 85 -13.12 -2.94 9.64
N TYR A 86 -11.93 -2.90 9.05
CA TYR A 86 -10.81 -2.11 9.52
C TYR A 86 -10.51 -1.00 8.51
N VAL A 87 -10.56 0.25 8.96
CA VAL A 87 -10.13 1.41 8.16
C VAL A 87 -8.70 1.74 8.54
N TYR A 88 -7.82 1.80 7.55
CA TYR A 88 -6.41 2.10 7.77
C TYR A 88 -5.97 3.41 7.08
N ASP A 89 -5.01 4.08 7.69
CA ASP A 89 -4.28 5.23 7.14
C ASP A 89 -2.77 5.03 7.38
N VAL A 90 -2.05 4.73 6.31
CA VAL A 90 -0.60 4.52 6.32
C VAL A 90 0.07 5.75 5.76
N ARG A 91 0.73 6.50 6.63
CA ARG A 91 1.41 7.75 6.32
C ARG A 91 2.90 7.50 6.21
N VAL A 92 3.46 7.85 5.05
CA VAL A 92 4.86 7.63 4.73
C VAL A 92 5.57 8.91 4.33
N PRO A 93 6.83 9.11 4.75
CA PRO A 93 7.61 10.27 4.35
C PRO A 93 8.23 10.04 2.96
N LEU A 94 7.99 10.97 2.04
CA LEU A 94 8.73 11.08 0.79
C LEU A 94 9.75 12.20 0.93
N LYS A 95 11.03 11.85 0.92
CA LYS A 95 12.16 12.79 1.02
C LYS A 95 12.80 12.98 -0.36
N ASN A 96 13.41 14.16 -0.57
CA ASN A 96 14.14 14.50 -1.79
C ASN A 96 13.28 14.49 -3.07
N ILE A 97 12.06 15.05 -2.99
CA ILE A 97 11.08 15.06 -4.09
C ILE A 97 11.38 16.10 -5.19
N ILE A 98 12.22 17.09 -4.91
CA ILE A 98 12.72 18.09 -5.86
C ILE A 98 14.19 17.77 -6.18
N GLY A 99 14.48 17.42 -7.43
CA GLY A 99 15.80 16.95 -7.87
C GLY A 99 16.87 18.04 -7.86
N ALA A 100 16.49 19.28 -8.17
CA ALA A 100 17.38 20.44 -8.18
C ALA A 100 17.29 21.30 -6.91
N ALA A 101 16.78 20.75 -5.79
CA ALA A 101 16.46 21.50 -4.57
C ALA A 101 17.61 22.41 -4.09
N LYS A 102 18.84 21.87 -4.01
CA LYS A 102 20.03 22.65 -3.60
C LYS A 102 20.33 23.81 -4.54
N MET A 103 20.14 23.63 -5.85
CA MET A 103 20.34 24.72 -6.84
C MET A 103 19.26 25.79 -6.73
N LEU A 104 18.06 25.42 -6.29
CA LEU A 104 16.93 26.31 -6.08
C LEU A 104 16.89 26.93 -4.66
N GLY A 105 17.86 26.60 -3.81
CA GLY A 105 17.92 27.09 -2.43
C GLY A 105 16.90 26.46 -1.48
N ILE A 106 16.32 25.31 -1.85
CA ILE A 106 15.34 24.58 -1.04
C ILE A 106 16.08 23.66 -0.07
N SER A 107 15.78 23.77 1.22
CA SER A 107 16.40 22.92 2.26
C SER A 107 15.88 21.48 2.21
N GLU A 108 16.61 20.55 2.83
CA GLU A 108 16.17 19.15 2.91
C GLU A 108 14.89 18.99 3.74
N GLU A 109 14.66 19.88 4.71
CA GLU A 109 13.44 19.92 5.52
C GLU A 109 12.22 20.42 4.75
N GLU A 110 12.41 21.25 3.73
CA GLU A 110 11.35 21.70 2.82
C GLU A 110 11.14 20.71 1.68
N ASN A 111 12.18 19.95 1.32
CA ASN A 111 12.16 18.97 0.24
C ASN A 111 11.60 17.60 0.67
N ARG A 112 10.44 17.61 1.33
CA ARG A 112 9.74 16.42 1.79
C ARG A 112 8.23 16.61 1.76
N VAL A 113 7.50 15.52 1.58
CA VAL A 113 6.03 15.48 1.67
C VAL A 113 5.60 14.19 2.35
N GLU A 114 4.47 14.21 3.04
CA GLU A 114 3.84 13.01 3.58
C GLU A 114 2.84 12.46 2.55
N TYR A 115 2.94 11.17 2.24
CA TYR A 115 2.00 10.47 1.37
C TYR A 115 1.15 9.49 2.17
N HIS A 116 -0.14 9.41 1.84
CA HIS A 116 -1.12 8.64 2.59
C HIS A 116 -1.65 7.50 1.72
N PHE A 117 -1.49 6.26 2.18
CA PHE A 117 -2.24 5.12 1.66
C PHE A 117 -3.44 4.89 2.56
N LYS A 118 -4.65 5.05 2.02
CA LYS A 118 -5.90 4.86 2.75
C LYS A 118 -6.69 3.73 2.10
N GLY A 119 -7.31 2.92 2.94
CA GLY A 119 -8.14 1.81 2.47
C GLY A 119 -8.97 1.20 3.58
N VAL A 120 -9.70 0.16 3.20
CA VAL A 120 -10.59 -0.59 4.09
C VAL A 120 -10.33 -2.07 3.88
N VAL A 121 -10.20 -2.81 4.98
CA VAL A 121 -10.08 -4.27 4.99
C VAL A 121 -11.36 -4.85 5.59
N LEU A 122 -11.94 -5.85 4.93
CA LEU A 122 -13.07 -6.63 5.43
C LEU A 122 -12.53 -7.86 6.15
N ALA A 123 -12.95 -8.11 7.39
CA ALA A 123 -12.79 -9.44 7.94
C ALA A 123 -13.67 -10.43 7.14
N PRO A 124 -13.18 -11.62 6.75
CA PRO A 124 -14.01 -12.67 6.20
C PRO A 124 -15.19 -12.95 7.12
N LYS A 125 -16.40 -12.91 6.55
CA LYS A 125 -17.57 -13.50 7.17
C LYS A 125 -17.30 -15.00 7.28
N GLU A 126 -17.55 -15.59 8.43
CA GLU A 126 -17.75 -17.04 8.50
C GLU A 126 -18.80 -17.39 7.44
N ASP A 127 -18.43 -18.22 6.47
CA ASP A 127 -19.40 -18.79 5.54
C ASP A 127 -20.46 -19.47 6.40
N GLU A 128 -21.70 -18.95 6.37
CA GLU A 128 -22.84 -19.67 6.92
C GLU A 128 -22.80 -21.06 6.29
N GLU A 129 -22.50 -22.09 7.09
CA GLU A 129 -22.57 -23.47 6.66
C GLU A 129 -23.97 -23.67 6.07
N ASP A 130 -24.06 -23.82 4.75
CA ASP A 130 -25.28 -24.26 4.08
C ASP A 130 -25.71 -25.55 4.80
N GLU A 131 -26.74 -25.47 5.64
CA GLU A 131 -27.44 -26.61 6.22
C GLU A 131 -27.83 -27.50 5.05
N LYS A 132 -27.04 -28.55 4.80
CA LYS A 132 -27.48 -29.65 3.94
C LYS A 132 -28.73 -30.22 4.61
N PRO A 133 -29.88 -30.26 3.93
CA PRO A 133 -31.05 -30.90 4.50
C PRO A 133 -30.70 -32.37 4.72
N ASP A 134 -30.88 -32.84 5.95
CA ASP A 134 -30.82 -34.25 6.33
C ASP A 134 -31.71 -35.06 5.37
N HIS A 135 -31.09 -35.89 4.53
CA HIS A 135 -31.82 -36.91 3.79
C HIS A 135 -32.03 -38.08 4.75
N ASP A 136 -33.16 -38.05 5.44
CA ASP A 136 -33.68 -39.15 6.24
C ASP A 136 -34.05 -40.32 5.32
N ASP A 137 -33.29 -41.40 5.43
CA ASP A 137 -33.55 -42.69 4.78
C ASP A 137 -34.80 -43.33 5.41
N GLY A 138 -35.95 -43.16 4.74
CA GLY A 138 -37.23 -43.75 5.12
C GLY A 138 -37.75 -44.77 4.10
N ASP A 139 -37.24 -45.99 4.20
CA ASP A 139 -37.95 -47.28 4.10
C ASP A 139 -38.98 -47.51 2.96
N HIS A 140 -38.67 -48.43 2.04
CA HIS A 140 -39.66 -49.41 1.60
C HIS A 140 -38.99 -50.70 1.13
N ASP A 141 -38.97 -51.63 2.08
CA ASP A 141 -38.64 -53.03 1.93
C ASP A 141 -39.53 -53.76 0.88
N SER A 142 -38.86 -54.51 0.01
CA SER A 142 -39.11 -55.94 -0.24
C SER A 142 -40.06 -56.46 -1.35
N VAL A 143 -39.51 -57.49 -2.03
CA VAL A 143 -40.07 -58.76 -2.53
C VAL A 143 -40.30 -58.97 -4.04
N LEU A 144 -39.47 -59.88 -4.55
CA LEU A 144 -39.57 -60.76 -5.72
C LEU A 144 -40.97 -61.32 -6.03
N SER A 145 -41.29 -61.56 -7.31
CA SER A 145 -41.48 -62.93 -7.86
C SER A 145 -42.03 -62.90 -9.29
N ALA A 146 -41.61 -63.88 -10.07
CA ALA A 146 -41.99 -64.18 -11.44
C ALA A 146 -43.47 -64.57 -11.61
N SER A 147 -44.02 -64.28 -12.79
CA SER A 147 -44.81 -65.19 -13.65
C SER A 147 -44.95 -64.60 -15.05
#